data_AF-A0A6B2TFX0-F1
#
_entry.id   AF-A0A6B2TFX0-F1
#
_cell.length_a   1.000
_cell.length_b   1.000
_cell.length_c   1.000
_cell.angle_alpha   90.00
_cell.angle_beta   90.00
_cell.angle_gamma   90.00
#
_symmetry.space_group_name_H-M   'P 1'
#
loop_
_entity.id
_entity.type
_entity.pdbx_description
1 polymer ?
#
loop_
_entity_poly.entity_id
_entity_poly.type
_entity_poly.pdbx_seq_one_letter_code
_entity_poly.pdbx_strand_id
1 'polypeptide(L)' 'DGPSADALVEEIREALANDLDAPTALAAVDRWAAGQAAEGGADEGAPGMVSRAVDALLGVAL' A
#
# COMPACT_ATOMS: atom_id res chain seq x y z
N ASP A 1 13.87 -3.06 1.61
CA ASP A 1 13.42 -2.09 2.63
C ASP A 1 12.31 -1.24 2.05
N GLY A 2 11.70 -0.39 2.86
CA GLY A 2 10.80 0.64 2.37
C GLY A 2 10.19 1.62 3.36
N PRO A 3 9.40 2.61 2.87
CA PRO A 3 8.57 3.45 3.70
C PRO A 3 7.61 2.56 4.50
N SER A 4 7.22 3.05 5.67
CA SER A 4 6.25 2.35 6.53
C SER A 4 5.02 1.93 5.73
N ALA A 5 4.64 0.66 5.89
CA ALA A 5 3.43 0.10 5.29
C ALA A 5 2.16 0.51 6.07
N ASP A 6 2.27 0.92 7.34
CA ASP A 6 1.11 1.22 8.19
C ASP A 6 0.28 2.38 7.62
N ALA A 7 0.95 3.45 7.18
CA ALA A 7 0.27 4.60 6.58
C ALA A 7 -0.45 4.23 5.29
N LEU A 8 0.15 3.36 4.47
CA LEU A 8 -0.48 2.86 3.25
C LEU A 8 -1.70 1.99 3.56
N VAL A 9 -1.59 1.08 4.53
CA VAL A 9 -2.69 0.19 4.93
C VAL A 9 -3.88 0.99 5.45
N GLU A 10 -3.64 2.05 6.22
CA GLU A 10 -4.70 2.93 6.69
C GLU A 10 -5.37 3.66 5.53
N GLU A 11 -4.61 4.25 4.59
CA GLU A 11 -5.15 4.95 3.43
C GLU A 11 -6.00 4.03 2.52
N ILE A 12 -5.55 2.78 2.31
CA ILE A 12 -6.33 1.76 1.58
C ILE A 12 -7.65 1.48 2.32
N ARG A 13 -7.62 1.30 3.64
CA ARG A 13 -8.83 1.01 4.43
C ARG A 13 -9.81 2.17 4.41
N GLU A 14 -9.33 3.41 4.52
CA GLU A 14 -10.16 4.62 4.43
C GLU A 14 -10.82 4.75 3.06
N ALA A 15 -10.07 4.55 1.98
CA ALA A 15 -10.60 4.60 0.61
C ALA A 15 -11.67 3.52 0.38
N LEU A 16 -11.41 2.28 0.81
CA LEU A 16 -12.38 1.20 0.67
C LEU A 16 -13.62 1.40 1.54
N ALA A 17 -13.48 1.99 2.73
CA ALA A 17 -14.62 2.36 3.57
C ALA A 17 -15.48 3.49 2.95
N ASN A 18 -14.86 4.35 2.13
CA ASN A 18 -15.53 5.42 1.40
C ASN A 18 -16.05 4.93 0.03
N ASP A 19 -17.19 4.24 0.04
CA ASP A 19 -17.88 3.76 -1.17
C ASP A 19 -17.01 2.89 -2.10
N LEU A 20 -16.14 2.06 -1.50
CA LEU A 20 -15.22 1.20 -2.25
C LEU A 20 -14.39 1.99 -3.28
N ASP A 21 -13.84 3.15 -2.89
CA ASP A 21 -13.03 4.02 -3.75
C ASP A 21 -11.70 3.36 -4.13
N ALA A 22 -11.79 2.42 -5.07
CA ALA A 22 -10.66 1.69 -5.63
C ALA A 22 -9.65 2.62 -6.33
N PRO A 23 -10.05 3.68 -7.08
CA PRO A 23 -9.10 4.64 -7.62
C PRO A 23 -8.18 5.26 -6.57
N THR A 24 -8.72 5.73 -5.44
CA THR A 24 -7.90 6.30 -4.35
C THR A 24 -7.01 5.24 -3.71
N ALA A 25 -7.53 4.03 -3.46
CA ALA A 25 -6.75 2.94 -2.90
C ALA A 25 -5.55 2.56 -3.80
N LEU A 26 -5.74 2.48 -5.12
CA LEU A 26 -4.67 2.17 -6.06
C LEU A 26 -3.65 3.32 -6.18
N ALA A 27 -4.11 4.57 -6.18
CA ALA A 27 -3.22 5.73 -6.19
C ALA A 27 -2.30 5.77 -4.95
N ALA A 28 -2.78 5.29 -3.80
CA ALA A 28 -1.98 5.15 -2.59
C ALA A 28 -0.86 4.11 -2.77
N VAL A 29 -1.18 2.94 -3.34
CA VAL A 29 -0.21 1.89 -3.63
C VAL A 29 0.85 2.37 -4.62
N ASP A 30 0.43 3.03 -5.71
CA ASP A 30 1.33 3.59 -6.72
C ASP A 30 2.31 4.59 -6.11
N ARG A 31 1.82 5.47 -5.23
CA ARG A 31 2.65 6.47 -4.54
C ARG A 31 3.67 5.82 -3.63
N TRP A 32 3.26 4.80 -2.87
CA TRP A 32 4.17 4.06 -2.01
C TRP A 32 5.25 3.33 -2.83
N ALA A 33 4.87 2.67 -3.92
CA ALA A 33 5.79 1.99 -4.82
C ALA A 33 6.77 2.95 -5.52
N ALA A 34 6.31 4.15 -5.88
CA ALA A 34 7.17 5.20 -6.44
C ALA A 34 8.18 5.71 -5.41
N GLY A 35 7.76 5.98 -4.17
CA GLY A 35 8.65 6.39 -3.07
C GLY A 35 9.70 5.32 -2.78
N GLN A 36 9.28 4.06 -2.76
CA GLN A 36 10.15 2.91 -2.66
C GLN A 36 11.22 2.84 -3.74
N ALA A 37 10.84 2.99 -5.00
CA ALA A 37 11.76 2.90 -6.12
C ALA A 37 12.75 4.08 -6.15
N ALA A 38 12.33 5.25 -5.68
CA ALA A 38 13.13 6.47 -5.71
C ALA A 38 14.13 6.56 -4.54
N GLU A 39 13.69 6.24 -3.33
CA GLU A 39 14.43 6.54 -2.09
C GLU A 39 14.65 5.29 -1.23
N GLY A 40 13.95 4.19 -1.51
CA GLY A 40 13.88 3.02 -0.64
C GLY A 40 13.19 3.37 0.68
N GLY A 41 13.68 2.78 1.76
CA GLY A 41 13.30 3.18 3.12
C GLY A 41 14.08 2.41 4.17
N ALA A 42 13.57 2.40 5.40
CA ALA A 42 14.27 1.79 6.53
C ALA A 42 13.57 0.54 7.08
N ASP A 43 12.40 0.17 6.54
CA ASP A 43 11.65 -1.00 6.99
C ASP A 43 11.81 -2.16 6.00
N GLU A 44 12.63 -3.15 6.35
CA GLU A 44 12.85 -4.36 5.56
C GLU A 44 11.59 -5.21 5.40
N GLY A 45 10.65 -5.13 6.34
CA GLY A 45 9.40 -5.89 6.35
C GLY A 45 8.26 -5.23 5.55
N ALA A 46 8.36 -3.93 5.28
CA ALA A 46 7.29 -3.17 4.63
C ALA A 46 6.83 -3.76 3.28
N PRO A 47 7.70 -4.15 2.33
CA PRO A 47 7.25 -4.75 1.05
C PRO A 47 6.39 -6.00 1.22
N GLY A 48 6.77 -6.88 2.15
CA GLY A 48 6.00 -8.09 2.44
C GLY A 48 4.66 -7.79 3.11
N MET A 49 4.58 -6.73 3.91
CA MET A 49 3.32 -6.27 4.48
C MET A 49 2.40 -5.67 3.41
N VAL A 50 2.93 -4.85 2.51
CA VAL A 50 2.17 -4.26 1.41
C VAL A 50 1.60 -5.33 0.48
N SER A 51 2.40 -6.33 0.07
CA SER A 51 1.90 -7.46 -0.75
C SER A 51 0.71 -8.17 -0.09
N ARG A 52 0.83 -8.50 1.21
CA ARG A 52 -0.27 -9.13 1.98
C ARG A 52 -1.51 -8.24 2.12
N ALA A 53 -1.32 -6.92 2.26
CA ALA A 53 -2.43 -5.98 2.35
C ALA A 53 -3.17 -5.87 1.01
N VAL A 54 -2.45 -5.79 -0.10
CA VAL A 54 -3.04 -5.74 -1.45
C VAL A 54 -3.81 -7.02 -1.76
N ASP A 55 -3.25 -8.18 -1.43
CA ASP A 55 -3.97 -9.46 -1.58
C ASP A 55 -5.23 -9.51 -0.72
N ALA A 56 -5.12 -9.20 0.57
CA ALA A 56 -6.24 -9.31 1.51
C ALA A 56 -7.35 -8.28 1.31
N LEU A 57 -7.02 -7.05 0.89
CA LEU A 57 -7.97 -5.94 0.78
C LEU A 57 -8.48 -5.71 -0.64
N LEU A 58 -7.66 -6.00 -1.66
CA LEU A 58 -7.98 -5.76 -3.07
C LEU A 58 -8.13 -7.06 -3.88
N GLY A 59 -7.75 -8.21 -3.34
CA GLY A 59 -7.83 -9.51 -4.03
C GLY A 59 -6.80 -9.67 -5.15
N VAL A 60 -5.67 -8.95 -5.08
CA VAL A 60 -4.60 -8.99 -6.08
C VAL A 60 -3.35 -9.63 -5.47
N ALA A 61 -2.94 -10.79 -6.00
CA ALA A 61 -1.71 -11.43 -5.59
C ALA A 61 -0.49 -10.78 -6.29
N LEU A 62 0.50 -10.36 -5.47
CA LEU A 62 1.74 -9.69 -5.90
C LEU A 62 2.98 -10.56 -5.65
#